data_AF-A0A0Q7W3V1-F1
#
_entry.id   AF-A0A0Q7W3V1-F1
#
_cell.length_a   1.000
_cell.length_b   1.000
_cell.length_c   1.000
_cell.angle_alpha   90.00
_cell.angle_beta   90.00
_cell.angle_gamma   90.00
#
_symmetry.space_group_name_H-M   'P 1'
#
loop_
_entity.id
_entity.type
_entity.pdbx_description
1 polymer ?
#
loop_
_entity_poly.entity_id
_entity_poly.type
_entity_poly.pdbx_seq_one_letter_code
_entity_poly.pdbx_strand_id
1 'polypeptide(L)'
;MSVSDDDSPGGAKARGWVRLPPPSPIFSAYRLPKPLNVFGQTTSTVAFKGSAMMAVLDLPDATALGAAQGVTNVLAGTGRFMGERLVDDSTRVDPESGFRFKNRSSLKITSHPAFPGKTLIGCEYDGQLQPPA
;
A
#
# COMPACT_ATOMS: atom_id res chain seq x y z
N MET A 1 6.16 8.36 2.27
CA MET A 1 6.11 8.46 0.80
C MET A 1 4.67 8.80 0.40
N SER A 2 4.43 10.08 0.12
CA SER A 2 3.19 10.54 -0.52
C SER A 2 3.51 10.84 -1.98
N VAL A 3 2.52 10.69 -2.84
CA VAL A 3 2.58 11.22 -4.19
C VAL A 3 2.58 12.75 -4.13
N SER A 4 3.42 13.43 -4.93
CA SER A 4 3.32 14.87 -5.08
C SER A 4 1.99 15.25 -5.74
N ASP A 5 1.33 16.30 -5.26
CA ASP A 5 0.02 16.73 -5.80
C ASP A 5 0.12 17.53 -7.11
N ASP A 6 1.32 17.67 -7.66
CA ASP A 6 1.64 18.54 -8.79
C ASP A 6 1.63 17.81 -10.16
N ASP A 7 2.01 18.56 -11.20
CA ASP A 7 2.15 18.09 -12.59
C ASP A 7 3.56 17.58 -12.91
N SER A 8 4.42 17.38 -11.89
CA SER A 8 5.75 16.81 -12.12
C SER A 8 5.65 15.39 -12.68
N PRO A 9 6.68 14.89 -13.39
CA PRO A 9 6.72 13.50 -13.81
C PRO A 9 6.57 12.56 -12.60
N GLY A 10 5.42 11.89 -12.50
CA GLY A 10 5.09 11.05 -11.34
C GLY A 10 4.22 11.72 -10.27
N GLY A 11 3.76 12.95 -10.47
CA GLY A 11 2.74 13.60 -9.64
C GLY A 11 1.33 13.08 -9.87
N ALA A 12 0.43 13.32 -8.91
CA ALA A 12 -0.97 12.91 -8.96
C ALA A 12 -1.70 13.61 -10.12
N LYS A 13 -1.49 14.92 -10.28
CA LYS A 13 -2.19 15.72 -11.28
C LYS A 13 -1.78 15.35 -12.70
N ALA A 14 -0.48 15.09 -12.93
CA ALA A 14 0.02 14.54 -14.18
C ALA A 14 -0.61 13.19 -14.58
N ARG A 15 -1.09 12.40 -13.61
CA ARG A 15 -1.81 11.13 -13.85
C ARG A 15 -3.33 11.27 -13.94
N GLY A 16 -3.86 12.49 -13.83
CA GLY A 16 -5.30 12.74 -13.73
C GLY A 16 -5.93 12.22 -12.44
N TRP A 17 -5.14 12.04 -11.38
CA TRP A 17 -5.64 11.60 -10.08
C TRP A 17 -6.23 12.79 -9.32
N VAL A 18 -7.39 12.58 -8.72
CA VAL A 18 -8.09 13.61 -7.93
C VAL A 18 -7.86 13.34 -6.45
N ARG A 19 -7.18 14.25 -5.75
CA ARG A 19 -6.98 14.13 -4.31
C ARG A 19 -8.33 14.13 -3.58
N LEU A 20 -8.52 13.18 -2.69
CA LEU A 20 -9.68 13.10 -1.81
C LEU A 20 -9.39 13.87 -0.52
N PRO A 21 -10.43 14.45 0.12
CA PRO A 21 -10.30 15.04 1.45
C PRO A 21 -9.59 14.05 2.39
N PRO A 22 -8.57 14.50 3.15
CA PRO A 22 -7.73 13.59 3.91
C PRO A 22 -8.60 12.90 4.97
N PRO A 23 -8.66 11.57 4.96
CA PRO A 23 -9.49 10.82 5.88
C PRO A 23 -8.87 10.78 7.30
N SER A 24 -7.56 11.07 7.41
CA SER A 24 -6.85 11.46 8.63
C SER A 24 -5.45 12.03 8.27
N PRO A 25 -4.71 12.64 9.22
CA PRO A 25 -3.38 13.20 8.95
C PRO A 25 -2.31 12.20 8.49
N ILE A 26 -2.51 10.90 8.73
CA ILE A 26 -1.56 9.84 8.37
C ILE A 26 -1.81 9.22 6.99
N PHE A 27 -2.86 9.68 6.29
CA PHE A 27 -3.25 9.20 4.97
C PHE A 27 -3.31 10.32 3.95
N SER A 28 -2.84 10.03 2.74
CA SER A 28 -3.28 10.73 1.53
C SER A 28 -4.08 9.76 0.67
N ALA A 29 -5.20 10.19 0.10
CA ALA A 29 -6.02 9.34 -0.76
C ALA A 29 -6.37 10.05 -2.07
N TYR A 30 -6.52 9.28 -3.14
CA TYR A 30 -6.74 9.78 -4.48
C TYR A 30 -7.76 8.90 -5.21
N ARG A 31 -8.61 9.54 -6.01
CA ARG A 31 -9.45 8.89 -7.00
C ARG A 31 -8.70 8.81 -8.33
N LEU A 32 -8.66 7.62 -8.91
CA LEU A 32 -8.06 7.30 -10.19
C LEU A 32 -9.05 7.59 -11.33
N PRO A 33 -8.57 8.03 -12.51
CA PRO A 33 -9.42 8.26 -13.68
C PRO A 33 -9.91 6.95 -14.34
N LYS A 34 -9.20 5.84 -14.09
CA LYS A 34 -9.59 4.50 -14.52
C LYS A 34 -9.54 3.55 -13.33
N PRO A 35 -10.56 2.70 -13.12
CA PRO A 35 -10.55 1.72 -12.04
C PRO A 35 -9.41 0.71 -12.20
N LEU A 36 -8.95 0.19 -11.06
CA LEU A 36 -8.02 -0.92 -10.95
C LEU A 36 -8.78 -2.18 -10.52
N ASN A 37 -8.34 -3.33 -11.00
CA ASN A 37 -8.73 -4.63 -10.46
C ASN A 37 -7.63 -5.15 -9.55
N VAL A 38 -7.97 -5.42 -8.29
CA VAL A 38 -7.05 -5.82 -7.24
C VAL A 38 -7.65 -7.02 -6.53
N PHE A 39 -7.04 -8.19 -6.72
CA PHE A 39 -7.49 -9.47 -6.12
C PHE A 39 -8.98 -9.76 -6.32
N GLY A 40 -9.50 -9.51 -7.54
CA GLY A 40 -10.91 -9.73 -7.88
C GLY A 40 -11.86 -8.62 -7.41
N GLN A 41 -11.35 -7.55 -6.79
CA GLN A 41 -12.12 -6.38 -6.39
C GLN A 41 -11.80 -5.20 -7.31
N THR A 42 -12.81 -4.45 -7.72
CA THR A 42 -12.62 -3.23 -8.52
C THR A 42 -12.63 -2.01 -7.60
N THR A 43 -11.67 -1.10 -7.76
CA THR A 43 -11.67 0.19 -7.07
C THR A 43 -11.10 1.30 -7.93
N SER A 44 -11.59 2.52 -7.71
CA SER A 44 -10.97 3.73 -8.26
C SER A 44 -10.28 4.55 -7.19
N THR A 45 -10.06 4.02 -5.99
CA THR A 45 -9.47 4.77 -4.87
C THR A 45 -8.20 4.09 -4.38
N VAL A 46 -7.13 4.89 -4.26
CA VAL A 46 -5.88 4.49 -3.63
C VAL A 46 -5.57 5.39 -2.45
N ALA A 47 -4.94 4.83 -1.43
CA ALA A 47 -4.48 5.53 -0.25
C ALA A 47 -3.00 5.22 -0.01
N PHE A 48 -2.28 6.20 0.52
CA PHE A 48 -0.88 6.05 0.94
C PHE A 48 -0.78 6.28 2.43
N LYS A 49 -0.03 5.41 3.11
CA LYS A 49 0.32 5.52 4.55
C LYS A 49 1.79 5.18 4.71
N GLY A 50 2.62 6.13 5.13
CA GLY A 50 4.06 5.89 5.21
C GLY A 50 4.63 5.54 3.83
N SER A 51 5.30 4.41 3.68
CA SER A 51 5.76 3.88 2.37
C SER A 51 4.79 2.87 1.74
N ALA A 52 3.61 2.65 2.35
CA ALA A 52 2.61 1.76 1.81
C ALA A 52 1.71 2.44 0.78
N MET A 53 1.54 1.80 -0.37
CA MET A 53 0.51 2.11 -1.36
C MET A 53 -0.61 1.08 -1.25
N MET A 54 -1.87 1.53 -1.15
CA MET A 54 -2.99 0.65 -0.86
C MET A 54 -4.19 0.96 -1.76
N ALA A 55 -4.77 -0.08 -2.34
CA ALA A 55 -6.11 -0.04 -2.90
C ALA A 55 -7.13 0.05 -1.77
N VAL A 56 -8.13 0.92 -1.92
CA VAL A 56 -9.23 1.05 -0.96
C VAL A 56 -10.43 0.32 -1.53
N LEU A 57 -10.79 -0.81 -0.93
CA LEU A 57 -11.82 -1.73 -1.42
C LEU A 57 -13.12 -1.54 -0.66
N ASP A 58 -14.24 -1.60 -1.38
CA ASP A 58 -15.60 -1.65 -0.82
C ASP A 58 -15.90 -3.06 -0.27
N LEU A 59 -15.08 -3.48 0.68
CA LEU A 59 -15.10 -4.80 1.29
C LEU A 59 -15.04 -4.62 2.82
N PRO A 60 -16.18 -4.73 3.54
CA PRO A 60 -16.21 -4.59 4.99
C PRO A 60 -15.52 -5.74 5.74
N ASP A 61 -15.64 -6.97 5.23
CA ASP A 61 -15.00 -8.17 5.80
C ASP A 61 -13.86 -8.66 4.90
N ALA A 62 -12.63 -8.49 5.38
CA ALA A 62 -11.42 -8.90 4.67
C ALA A 62 -11.00 -10.35 4.96
N THR A 63 -11.77 -11.13 5.71
CA THR A 63 -11.37 -12.49 6.15
C THR A 63 -11.05 -13.40 4.96
N ALA A 64 -11.94 -13.47 3.98
CA ALA A 64 -11.73 -14.28 2.77
C ALA A 64 -10.55 -13.76 1.93
N LEU A 65 -10.39 -12.43 1.83
CA LEU A 65 -9.27 -11.81 1.12
C LEU A 65 -7.94 -12.14 1.81
N GLY A 66 -7.88 -12.04 3.14
CA GLY A 66 -6.71 -12.40 3.94
C GLY A 66 -6.31 -13.85 3.75
N ALA A 67 -7.28 -14.78 3.83
CA ALA A 67 -7.04 -16.19 3.58
C ALA A 67 -6.48 -16.44 2.15
N ALA A 68 -7.10 -15.85 1.13
CA ALA A 68 -6.66 -15.98 -0.26
C ALA A 68 -5.25 -15.40 -0.50
N GLN A 69 -4.86 -14.39 0.26
CA GLN A 69 -3.55 -13.74 0.14
C GLN A 69 -2.51 -14.27 1.15
N GLY A 70 -2.84 -15.26 1.97
CA GLY A 70 -1.94 -15.80 2.99
C GLY A 70 -1.59 -14.79 4.09
N VAL A 71 -2.50 -13.86 4.40
CA VAL A 71 -2.33 -12.82 5.42
C VAL A 71 -3.19 -13.16 6.64
N THR A 72 -2.54 -13.41 7.78
CA THR A 72 -3.22 -13.68 9.05
C THR A 72 -3.76 -12.40 9.68
N ASN A 73 -5.01 -12.41 10.13
CA ASN A 73 -5.59 -11.29 10.88
C ASN A 73 -5.15 -11.33 12.35
N VAL A 74 -4.32 -10.38 12.78
CA VAL A 74 -3.87 -10.26 14.17
C VAL A 74 -4.93 -9.65 15.10
N LEU A 75 -6.02 -9.14 14.55
CA LEU A 75 -7.16 -8.55 15.28
C LEU A 75 -8.42 -9.44 15.21
N ALA A 76 -8.26 -10.75 14.98
CA ALA A 76 -9.38 -11.69 14.93
C ALA A 76 -10.29 -11.56 16.15
N GLY A 77 -11.61 -11.60 15.93
CA GLY A 77 -12.63 -11.43 16.99
C GLY A 77 -13.03 -9.99 17.31
N THR A 78 -12.32 -8.97 16.78
CA THR A 78 -12.65 -7.55 17.04
C THR A 78 -13.55 -6.90 15.99
N GLY A 79 -13.91 -7.63 14.93
CA GLY A 79 -14.60 -7.07 13.76
C GLY A 79 -13.71 -6.20 12.87
N ARG A 80 -12.38 -6.18 13.12
CA ARG A 80 -11.39 -5.47 12.30
C ARG A 80 -10.37 -6.44 11.70
N PHE A 81 -9.71 -5.99 10.64
CA PHE A 81 -8.62 -6.71 10.02
C PHE A 81 -7.33 -5.92 10.15
N MET A 82 -6.25 -6.57 10.56
CA MET A 82 -4.89 -6.07 10.40
C MET A 82 -3.97 -7.25 10.23
N GLY A 83 -3.11 -7.22 9.21
CA GLY A 83 -2.15 -8.27 8.97
C GLY A 83 -1.21 -7.91 7.86
N GLU A 84 -0.09 -8.62 7.81
CA GLU A 84 0.86 -8.52 6.71
C GLU A 84 1.45 -9.89 6.37
N ARG A 85 1.96 -10.01 5.15
CA ARG A 85 2.79 -11.13 4.69
C ARG A 85 4.00 -10.58 3.95
N LEU A 86 5.17 -11.14 4.24
CA LEU A 86 6.40 -10.82 3.50
C LEU A 86 6.25 -11.22 2.02
N VAL A 87 6.65 -10.31 1.13
CA VAL A 87 6.64 -10.52 -0.32
C VAL A 87 8.07 -10.62 -0.85
N ASP A 88 8.97 -9.76 -0.38
CA ASP A 88 10.39 -9.79 -0.71
C ASP A 88 11.23 -9.39 0.51
N ASP A 89 12.37 -10.04 0.67
CA ASP A 89 13.45 -9.63 1.57
C ASP A 89 14.76 -10.03 0.88
N SER A 90 15.25 -9.14 0.02
CA SER A 90 16.39 -9.40 -0.84
C SER A 90 17.46 -8.34 -0.66
N THR A 91 18.70 -8.70 -0.95
CA THR A 91 19.81 -7.76 -1.01
C THR A 91 20.48 -7.91 -2.37
N ARG A 92 20.61 -6.80 -3.10
CA ARG A 92 21.35 -6.73 -4.37
C ARG A 92 22.68 -6.05 -4.13
N VAL A 93 23.74 -6.59 -4.71
CA VAL A 93 25.07 -5.97 -4.66
C VAL A 93 25.37 -5.42 -6.04
N ASP A 94 25.76 -4.16 -6.10
CA ASP A 94 26.30 -3.58 -7.31
C ASP A 94 27.73 -4.10 -7.53
N PRO A 95 28.02 -4.81 -8.64
CA PRO A 95 29.29 -5.48 -8.82
C PRO A 95 30.46 -4.52 -9.06
N GLU A 96 30.20 -3.30 -9.52
CA GLU A 96 31.23 -2.30 -9.82
C GLU A 96 31.63 -1.49 -8.58
N SER A 97 30.64 -1.04 -7.82
CA SER A 97 30.83 -0.15 -6.66
C SER A 97 30.84 -0.88 -5.31
N GLY A 98 30.35 -2.12 -5.25
CA GLY A 98 30.21 -2.90 -4.02
C GLY A 98 29.06 -2.44 -3.10
N PHE A 99 28.29 -1.43 -3.50
CA PHE A 99 27.13 -0.96 -2.74
C PHE A 99 26.07 -2.06 -2.67
N ARG A 100 25.34 -2.10 -1.55
CA ARG A 100 24.25 -3.07 -1.34
C ARG A 100 22.92 -2.35 -1.26
N PHE A 101 21.91 -2.85 -1.97
CA PHE A 101 20.54 -2.39 -1.84
C PHE A 101 19.70 -3.49 -1.18
N LYS A 102 19.33 -3.27 0.08
CA LYS A 102 18.40 -4.14 0.80
C LYS A 102 16.98 -3.71 0.49
N ASN A 103 16.17 -4.62 -0.04
CA ASN A 103 14.76 -4.42 -0.32
C ASN A 103 13.93 -5.33 0.57
N ARG A 104 12.96 -4.74 1.27
CA ARG A 104 11.94 -5.48 1.99
C ARG A 104 10.57 -4.97 1.56
N SER A 105 9.70 -5.88 1.14
CA SER A 105 8.32 -5.54 0.82
C SER A 105 7.35 -6.50 1.48
N SER A 106 6.25 -5.96 2.00
CA SER A 106 5.21 -6.74 2.68
C SER A 106 3.83 -6.34 2.19
N LEU A 107 3.02 -7.31 1.79
CA LEU A 107 1.61 -7.12 1.49
C LEU A 107 0.86 -6.91 2.81
N LYS A 108 0.18 -5.78 2.96
CA LYS A 108 -0.63 -5.43 4.12
C LYS A 108 -2.10 -5.45 3.78
N ILE A 109 -2.91 -5.86 4.75
CA ILE A 109 -4.37 -5.74 4.72
C ILE A 109 -4.78 -5.09 6.03
N THR A 110 -5.59 -4.02 5.97
CA THR A 110 -6.04 -3.34 7.18
C THR A 110 -7.41 -2.69 7.01
N SER A 111 -8.21 -2.71 8.08
CA SER A 111 -9.36 -1.81 8.23
C SER A 111 -9.02 -0.66 9.19
N HIS A 112 -9.39 0.56 8.79
CA HIS A 112 -9.04 1.78 9.51
C HIS A 112 -10.24 2.72 9.63
N PRO A 113 -10.49 3.37 10.79
CA PRO A 113 -11.63 4.28 10.98
C PRO A 113 -11.70 5.44 9.97
N ALA A 114 -10.55 5.84 9.42
CA ALA A 114 -10.44 6.83 8.35
C ALA A 114 -11.16 6.39 7.05
N PHE A 115 -11.37 5.08 6.85
CA PHE A 115 -12.10 4.51 5.73
C PHE A 115 -13.19 3.57 6.24
N PRO A 116 -14.32 4.10 6.76
CA PRO A 116 -15.37 3.28 7.36
C PRO A 116 -15.94 2.25 6.37
N GLY A 117 -16.06 1.00 6.82
CA GLY A 117 -16.61 -0.10 6.02
C GLY A 117 -15.75 -0.54 4.83
N LYS A 118 -14.51 -0.04 4.72
CA LYS A 118 -13.59 -0.38 3.64
C LYS A 118 -12.38 -1.16 4.15
N THR A 119 -11.82 -1.96 3.24
CA THR A 119 -10.55 -2.67 3.45
C THR A 119 -9.47 -2.02 2.61
N LEU A 120 -8.32 -1.77 3.21
CA LEU A 120 -7.13 -1.31 2.50
C LEU A 120 -6.21 -2.49 2.29
N ILE A 121 -5.75 -2.69 1.05
CA ILE A 121 -4.79 -3.73 0.70
C ILE A 121 -3.71 -3.20 -0.24
N GLY A 122 -2.46 -3.55 0.03
CA GLY A 122 -1.34 -3.22 -0.85
C GLY A 122 0.00 -3.38 -0.14
N CYS A 123 1.09 -3.05 -0.82
CA CYS A 123 2.42 -3.31 -0.29
C CYS A 123 2.99 -2.07 0.42
N GLU A 124 3.67 -2.34 1.53
CA GLU A 124 4.68 -1.45 2.11
C GLU A 124 6.04 -1.83 1.55
N TYR A 125 6.85 -0.80 1.26
CA TYR A 125 8.19 -0.93 0.69
C TYR A 125 9.21 -0.26 1.60
N ASP A 126 10.29 -0.96 1.88
CA ASP A 126 11.44 -0.48 2.63
C ASP A 126 12.69 -0.81 1.82
N GLY A 127 13.30 0.23 1.26
CA GLY A 127 14.50 0.13 0.42
C GLY A 127 15.62 0.90 1.08
N GLN A 128 16.75 0.23 1.33
CA GLN A 128 17.91 0.80 1.98
C GLN A 128 19.15 0.60 1.13
N LEU A 129 19.75 1.70 0.69
CA LEU A 129 21.09 1.70 0.13
C LEU A 129 22.12 1.68 1.25
N GLN A 130 23.06 0.75 1.18
CA GLN A 130 24.11 0.53 2.16
C GLN A 130 25.48 0.62 1.49
N PRO A 131 26.49 1.19 2.15
CA PRO A 131 27.83 1.24 1.60
C PRO A 131 28.45 -0.17 1.49
N PRO A 132 29.53 -0.31 0.69
CA PRO A 132 30.37 -1.51 0.70
C PRO A 132 30.79 -1.88 2.13
N ALA A 133 30.99 -3.18 2.37
CA ALA A 133 31.46 -3.69 3.66
C ALA A 133 32.92 -3.32 3.90
#